data_AF-A0AA91GT16-F1
#
_entry.id   AF-A0AA91GT16-F1
#
_cell.length_a   1.000
_cell.length_b   1.000
_cell.length_c   1.000
_cell.angle_alpha   90.00
_cell.angle_beta   90.00
_cell.angle_gamma   90.00
#
_symmetry.space_group_name_H-M   'P 1'
#
loop_
_entity.id
_entity.type
_entity.pdbx_description
1 polymer ?
#
loop_
_entity_poly.entity_id
_entity_poly.type
_entity_poly.pdbx_seq_one_letter_code
_entity_poly.pdbx_strand_id
1 'polypeptide(L)' 'MTNTVIITGASQGIGKATALEFAHHGYNVVGSPRT' A
#
# COMPACT_ATOMS: atom_id res chain seq x y z
N MET A 1 -9.84 15.52 3.18
CA MET A 1 -8.86 15.14 2.14
C MET A 1 -8.12 13.91 2.62
N THR A 2 -8.03 12.87 1.80
CA THR A 2 -7.37 11.61 2.19
C THR A 2 -5.97 11.55 1.61
N ASN A 3 -4.96 11.30 2.45
CA ASN A 3 -3.58 11.20 2.00
C ASN A 3 -3.41 9.96 1.12
N THR A 4 -2.73 10.11 -0.02
CA THR A 4 -2.48 9.02 -0.97
C THR A 4 -1.03 8.55 -0.88
N VAL A 5 -0.82 7.23 -0.91
CA VAL A 5 0.50 6.59 -0.88
C VAL A 5 0.62 5.57 -2.00
N ILE A 6 1.77 5.53 -2.65
CA ILE A 6 2.12 4.51 -3.65
C ILE A 6 3.14 3.55 -3.03
N ILE A 7 2.86 2.25 -3.12
CA ILE A 7 3.73 1.21 -2.58
C ILE A 7 4.12 0.25 -3.71
N THR A 8 5.42 0.20 -4.02
CA THR A 8 5.97 -0.74 -5.00
C THR A 8 6.18 -2.11 -4.37
N GLY A 9 6.06 -3.19 -5.15
CA GLY A 9 6.21 -4.55 -4.63
C GLY A 9 5.13 -4.94 -3.61
N ALA A 10 3.93 -4.37 -3.72
CA ALA A 10 2.84 -4.55 -2.76
C ALA A 10 2.12 -5.92 -2.83
N SER A 11 2.58 -6.86 -3.67
CA SER A 11 1.94 -8.18 -3.83
C SER A 11 2.24 -9.15 -2.68
N GLN A 12 3.37 -9.00 -2.00
CA GLN A 12 3.83 -9.96 -0.99
C GLN A 12 4.84 -9.37 0.00
N GLY A 13 5.12 -10.12 1.08
CA GLY A 13 6.09 -9.75 2.11
C GLY A 13 5.81 -8.39 2.74
N ILE A 14 6.88 -7.62 2.96
CA ILE A 14 6.82 -6.31 3.62
C ILE A 14 5.98 -5.33 2.81
N GLY A 15 6.06 -5.33 1.47
CA GLY A 15 5.26 -4.42 0.63
C GLY A 15 3.75 -4.60 0.84
N LYS A 16 3.29 -5.85 0.94
CA LYS A 16 1.89 -6.15 1.26
C LYS A 16 1.52 -5.70 2.68
N ALA A 17 2.36 -5.99 3.68
CA ALA A 17 2.10 -5.58 5.05
C ALA A 17 2.02 -4.05 5.19
N THR A 18 2.93 -3.32 4.55
CA THR A 18 2.93 -1.85 4.52
C THR A 18 1.66 -1.30 3.87
N ALA A 19 1.20 -1.91 2.75
CA ALA A 19 -0.02 -1.48 2.09
C ALA A 19 -1.27 -1.66 2.96
N LEU A 20 -1.34 -2.77 3.70
CA LEU A 20 -2.43 -3.03 4.65
C LEU A 20 -2.40 -2.04 5.82
N GLU A 21 -1.22 -1.74 6.35
CA GLU A 21 -1.07 -0.81 7.47
C GLU A 21 -1.52 0.62 7.10
N PHE A 22 -1.10 1.12 5.93
CA PHE A 22 -1.57 2.43 5.45
C PHE A 22 -3.08 2.44 5.18
N ALA A 23 -3.63 1.34 4.65
CA ALA A 23 -5.07 1.23 4.44
C ALA A 23 -5.85 1.26 5.78
N HIS A 24 -5.35 0.60 6.83
CA HIS A 24 -5.94 0.64 8.17
C HIS A 24 -5.92 2.05 8.77
N HIS A 25 -4.89 2.85 8.48
CA HIS A 25 -4.81 4.25 8.87
C HIS A 25 -5.65 5.20 7.97
N GLY A 26 -6.46 4.65 7.06
CA GLY A 26 -7.39 5.41 6.23
C GLY A 26 -6.76 6.13 5.04
N TYR A 27 -5.55 5.73 4.64
CA TYR A 27 -4.91 6.27 3.43
C TYR A 27 -5.55 5.69 2.18
N ASN A 28 -5.51 6.46 1.09
CA ASN A 28 -5.75 5.95 -0.24
C ASN A 28 -4.47 5.25 -0.75
N VAL A 29 -4.48 3.92 -0.83
CA VAL A 29 -3.30 3.12 -1.14
C VAL A 29 -3.32 2.66 -2.59
N VAL A 30 -2.24 2.92 -3.32
CA VAL A 30 -2.02 2.40 -4.68
C VAL A 30 -0.84 1.42 -4.66
N GLY A 31 -1.11 0.16 -4.99
CA GLY A 31 -0.07 -0.86 -5.13
C GLY A 31 0.48 -0.94 -6.56
N SER A 32 1.80 -1.05 -6.71
CA SER A 32 2.47 -1.34 -7.99
C SER A 32 3.34 -2.60 -7.88
N PRO A 33 2.72 -3.80 -7.92
CA PRO A 33 3.46 -5.06 -8.04
C PRO A 33 3.96 -5.26 -9.48
N ARG A 34 4.95 -6.14 -9.67
CA ARG A 34 5.36 -6.61 -11.01
C ARG A 34 4.56 -7.81 -11.51
N THR A 35 3.82 -8.46 -10.61
CA THR A 35 3.11 -9.74 -10.79
C THR A 35 1.63 -9.54 -10.62
#